data_AF-A0A8B6F068-F1
#
_entry.id   AF-A0A8B6F068-F1
#
_cell.length_a   1.000
_cell.length_b   1.000
_cell.length_c   1.000
_cell.angle_alpha   90.00
_cell.angle_beta   90.00
_cell.angle_gamma   90.00
#
_symmetry.space_group_name_H-M   'P 1'
#
loop_
_entity.id
_entity.type
_entity.pdbx_description
1 polymer ?
#
loop_
_entity_poly.entity_id
_entity_poly.type
_entity_poly.pdbx_seq_one_letter_code
_entity_poly.pdbx_strand_id
1 'polypeptide(L)'
;QKCQRYETDNNQLRKQVKLLQVELHATKEENKVLNEKFNNTDELLKDKLVEKLTKSNSNVKCFLGLPSISMLFGIFKLLEGHASKMKYWMGPDSSDGKRWQVNNKKKPGASRKLTFFEEFVITLLRLRLGLNTYVLSLLFGVFTVNN
;
A
#
# COMPACT_ATOMS: atom_id res chain seq x y z
N GLN A 1 -17.42 -48.24 41.00
CA GLN A 1 -18.21 -47.53 39.96
C GLN A 1 -17.98 -46.03 39.94
N LYS A 2 -18.13 -45.27 41.05
CA LYS A 2 -17.88 -43.81 41.05
C LYS A 2 -16.46 -43.40 40.63
N CYS A 3 -15.41 -44.05 41.16
CA CYS A 3 -14.00 -43.74 40.80
C CYS A 3 -13.71 -43.86 39.29
N GLN A 4 -14.13 -44.95 38.65
CA GLN A 4 -13.93 -45.18 37.21
C GLN A 4 -14.67 -44.14 36.36
N ARG A 5 -15.85 -43.70 36.81
CA ARG A 5 -16.61 -42.63 36.15
C ARG A 5 -15.84 -41.31 36.22
N TYR A 6 -15.31 -40.96 37.39
CA TYR A 6 -14.47 -39.77 37.56
C TYR A 6 -13.18 -39.81 36.74
N GLU A 7 -12.54 -40.97 36.60
CA GLU A 7 -11.39 -41.15 35.71
C GLU A 7 -11.75 -40.93 34.23
N THR A 8 -12.90 -41.46 33.81
CA THR A 8 -13.39 -41.32 32.44
C THR A 8 -13.70 -39.85 32.15
N ASP A 9 -14.40 -39.17 33.06
CA ASP A 9 -14.75 -37.75 32.94
C ASP A 9 -13.49 -36.86 32.94
N ASN A 10 -12.49 -37.17 33.79
CA ASN A 10 -11.21 -36.46 33.79
C ASN A 10 -10.44 -36.63 32.49
N ASN A 11 -10.44 -37.83 31.92
CA ASN A 11 -9.79 -38.09 30.63
C ASN A 11 -10.52 -37.38 29.47
N GLN A 12 -11.85 -37.29 29.52
CA GLN A 12 -12.62 -36.51 28.55
C GLN A 12 -12.35 -35.01 28.67
N LEU A 13 -12.35 -34.46 29.89
CA LEU A 13 -12.00 -33.07 30.16
C LEU A 13 -10.60 -32.72 29.65
N ARG A 14 -9.61 -33.58 29.90
CA ARG A 14 -8.24 -33.39 29.40
C ARG A 14 -8.18 -33.36 27.88
N LYS A 15 -8.94 -34.21 27.19
CA LYS A 15 -9.05 -34.20 25.73
C LYS A 15 -9.67 -32.89 25.22
N GLN A 16 -10.75 -32.43 25.85
CA GLN A 16 -11.42 -31.17 25.49
C GLN A 16 -10.49 -29.96 25.68
N VAL A 17 -9.80 -29.87 26.82
CA VAL A 17 -8.82 -28.80 27.08
C VAL A 17 -7.74 -28.78 26.01
N LYS A 18 -7.23 -29.95 25.61
CA LYS A 18 -6.19 -30.05 24.58
C LYS A 18 -6.68 -29.61 23.20
N LEU A 19 -7.92 -29.98 22.83
CA LEU A 19 -8.55 -29.54 21.58
C LEU A 19 -8.75 -28.02 21.56
N LEU A 20 -9.32 -27.46 22.62
CA LEU A 20 -9.55 -26.02 22.75
C LEU A 20 -8.24 -25.22 22.71
N GLN A 21 -7.15 -25.75 23.28
CA GLN A 21 -5.83 -25.11 23.19
C GLN A 21 -5.30 -25.03 21.76
N VAL A 22 -5.54 -26.06 20.94
CA VAL A 22 -5.14 -26.07 19.53
C VAL A 22 -5.96 -25.05 18.73
N GLU A 23 -7.27 -25.02 18.95
CA GLU A 23 -8.18 -24.09 18.26
C GLU A 23 -7.91 -22.62 18.65
N LEU A 24 -7.63 -22.36 19.93
CA LEU A 24 -7.21 -21.04 20.41
C LEU A 24 -5.91 -20.59 19.73
N HIS A 25 -4.93 -21.49 19.58
CA HIS A 25 -3.67 -21.18 18.92
C HIS A 25 -3.87 -20.84 17.44
N ALA A 26 -4.65 -21.66 16.72
CA ALA A 26 -4.97 -21.41 15.31
C ALA A 26 -5.68 -20.06 15.12
N THR A 27 -6.70 -19.79 15.92
CA THR A 27 -7.48 -18.54 15.87
C THR A 27 -6.62 -17.32 16.21
N LYS A 28 -5.68 -17.44 17.15
CA LYS A 28 -4.77 -16.36 17.52
C LYS A 28 -3.78 -16.02 16.39
N GLU A 29 -3.30 -17.04 15.68
CA GLU A 29 -2.40 -16.84 14.54
C GLU A 29 -3.13 -16.17 13.37
N GLU A 30 -4.37 -16.59 13.07
CA GLU A 30 -5.20 -15.93 12.06
C GLU A 30 -5.45 -14.45 12.40
N ASN A 31 -5.76 -14.15 13.67
CA ASN A 31 -5.92 -12.77 14.12
C ASN A 31 -4.65 -11.95 13.97
N LYS A 32 -3.48 -12.54 14.24
CA LYS A 32 -2.20 -11.85 14.07
C LYS A 32 -1.96 -11.47 12.61
N VAL A 33 -2.17 -12.41 11.68
CA VAL A 33 -2.04 -12.16 10.23
C VAL A 33 -3.05 -11.11 9.75
N LEU A 34 -4.29 -11.18 10.24
CA LEU A 34 -5.33 -10.21 9.88
C LEU A 34 -5.00 -8.81 10.43
N ASN A 35 -4.49 -8.73 11.65
CA ASN A 35 -4.10 -7.48 12.29
C ASN A 35 -2.87 -6.86 11.61
N GLU A 36 -1.90 -7.66 11.18
CA GLU A 36 -0.78 -7.20 10.35
C GLU A 36 -1.25 -6.63 9.01
N LYS A 37 -2.25 -7.25 8.36
CA LYS A 37 -2.88 -6.70 7.15
C LYS A 37 -3.64 -5.40 7.43
N PHE A 38 -4.34 -5.31 8.56
CA PHE A 38 -5.14 -4.13 8.92
C PHE A 38 -4.30 -2.94 9.37
N ASN A 39 -3.13 -3.19 9.99
CA ASN A 39 -2.18 -2.16 10.37
C ASN A 39 -1.65 -1.35 9.18
N ASN A 40 -1.84 -1.83 7.95
CA ASN A 40 -1.46 -1.16 6.72
C ASN A 40 -2.65 -0.89 5.79
N THR A 41 -3.80 -0.55 6.38
CA THR A 41 -5.05 -0.31 5.64
C THR A 41 -4.88 0.74 4.55
N ASP A 42 -4.11 1.80 4.78
CA ASP A 42 -3.85 2.86 3.80
C ASP A 42 -3.12 2.33 2.56
N GLU A 43 -2.12 1.46 2.74
CA GLU A 43 -1.41 0.83 1.63
C GLU A 43 -2.34 -0.12 0.87
N LEU A 44 -3.14 -0.93 1.57
CA LEU A 44 -4.14 -1.81 0.95
C LEU A 44 -5.21 -1.05 0.15
N LEU A 45 -5.69 0.09 0.67
CA LEU A 45 -6.69 0.91 0.01
C LEU A 45 -6.14 1.53 -1.27
N LYS A 46 -4.93 2.09 -1.19
CA LYS A 46 -4.20 2.64 -2.34
C LYS A 46 -3.99 1.57 -3.42
N ASP A 47 -3.50 0.39 -3.04
CA ASP A 47 -3.24 -0.70 -3.99
C ASP A 47 -4.51 -1.15 -4.70
N LYS A 48 -5.59 -1.37 -3.94
CA LYS A 48 -6.91 -1.71 -4.51
C LYS A 48 -7.48 -0.60 -5.39
N LEU A 49 -7.22 0.66 -5.06
CA LEU A 49 -7.64 1.79 -5.87
C LEU A 49 -6.93 1.76 -7.22
N VAL A 50 -5.59 1.69 -7.22
CA VAL A 50 -4.79 1.63 -8.45
C VAL A 50 -5.18 0.42 -9.30
N GLU A 51 -5.36 -0.76 -8.69
CA GLU A 51 -5.84 -1.96 -9.36
C GLU A 51 -7.19 -1.71 -10.06
N LYS A 52 -8.18 -1.16 -9.34
CA LYS A 52 -9.50 -0.86 -9.92
C LYS A 52 -9.42 0.12 -11.08
N LEU A 53 -8.62 1.17 -10.96
CA LEU A 53 -8.47 2.19 -12.01
C LEU A 53 -7.81 1.63 -13.27
N THR A 54 -6.93 0.65 -13.11
CA THR A 54 -6.14 0.05 -14.20
C THR A 54 -6.66 -1.30 -14.68
N LYS A 55 -7.77 -1.79 -14.11
CA LYS A 55 -8.37 -3.10 -14.42
C LYS A 55 -8.86 -3.26 -15.85
N SER A 56 -9.32 -2.19 -16.49
CA SER A 56 -9.89 -2.25 -17.84
C SER A 56 -9.58 -0.99 -18.64
N ASN A 57 -9.60 -1.10 -19.97
CA ASN A 57 -9.45 0.05 -20.87
C ASN A 57 -10.54 1.11 -20.62
N SER A 58 -11.75 0.68 -20.28
CA SER A 58 -12.85 1.60 -19.92
C SER A 58 -12.53 2.40 -18.67
N ASN A 59 -11.99 1.76 -17.62
CA ASN A 59 -11.63 2.45 -16.39
C ASN A 59 -10.49 3.45 -16.63
N VAL A 60 -9.45 3.03 -17.35
CA VAL A 60 -8.34 3.92 -17.72
C VAL A 60 -8.84 5.12 -18.52
N LYS A 61 -9.78 4.92 -19.46
CA LYS A 61 -10.37 6.01 -20.24
C LYS A 61 -11.21 6.96 -19.39
N CYS A 62 -12.09 6.42 -18.54
CA CYS A 62 -12.97 7.22 -17.71
C CYS A 62 -12.20 8.03 -16.67
N PHE A 63 -11.33 7.36 -15.90
CA PHE A 63 -10.69 7.94 -14.73
C PHE A 63 -9.32 8.58 -15.00
N LEU A 64 -8.54 8.03 -15.93
CA LEU A 64 -7.17 8.50 -16.21
C LEU A 64 -7.07 9.28 -17.52
N GLY A 65 -8.15 9.31 -18.33
CA GLY A 65 -8.21 10.08 -19.58
C GLY A 65 -7.40 9.48 -20.73
N LEU A 66 -6.90 8.24 -20.60
CA LEU A 66 -6.10 7.57 -21.62
C LEU A 66 -6.93 6.49 -22.34
N PRO A 67 -6.73 6.26 -23.64
CA PRO A 67 -7.61 5.39 -24.43
C PRO A 67 -7.49 3.90 -24.07
N SER A 68 -6.37 3.46 -23.48
CA SER A 68 -6.14 2.06 -23.13
C SER A 68 -5.08 1.88 -22.04
N ILE A 69 -5.08 0.71 -21.41
CA ILE A 69 -4.05 0.26 -20.46
C ILE A 69 -2.67 0.25 -21.13
N SER A 70 -2.59 -0.17 -22.40
CA SER A 70 -1.34 -0.16 -23.16
C SER A 70 -0.76 1.25 -23.30
N MET A 71 -1.60 2.26 -23.54
CA MET A 71 -1.16 3.66 -23.62
C MET A 71 -0.73 4.19 -22.25
N LEU A 72 -1.44 3.82 -21.17
CA LEU A 72 -1.04 4.15 -19.80
C LEU A 72 0.38 3.66 -19.49
N PHE A 73 0.66 2.38 -19.70
CA PHE A 73 1.99 1.83 -19.43
C PHE A 73 3.04 2.31 -20.44
N GLY A 74 2.67 2.56 -21.69
CA GLY A 74 3.57 3.12 -22.71
C GLY A 74 4.08 4.51 -22.32
N ILE A 75 3.17 5.40 -21.91
CA ILE A 75 3.52 6.74 -21.42
C ILE A 75 4.32 6.64 -20.13
N PHE A 76 3.90 5.78 -19.18
CA PHE A 76 4.63 5.61 -17.93
C PHE A 76 6.08 5.20 -18.16
N LYS A 77 6.33 4.18 -19.01
CA LYS A 77 7.69 3.72 -19.33
C LYS A 77 8.55 4.80 -19.98
N LEU A 78 7.96 5.63 -20.85
CA LEU A 78 8.65 6.77 -21.45
C LEU A 78 9.10 7.79 -20.39
N LEU A 79 8.24 8.05 -19.40
CA LEU A 79 8.50 9.03 -18.34
C LEU A 79 9.39 8.48 -17.22
N GLU A 80 9.31 7.19 -16.89
CA GLU A 80 10.00 6.57 -15.75
C GLU A 80 11.52 6.81 -15.78
N GLY A 81 12.14 6.68 -16.96
CA GLY A 81 13.57 6.93 -17.15
C GLY A 81 13.98 8.38 -16.85
N HIS A 82 13.08 9.34 -17.08
CA HIS A 82 13.30 10.76 -16.83
C HIS A 82 12.91 11.15 -15.39
N ALA A 83 11.81 10.59 -14.87
CA ALA A 83 11.27 10.86 -13.53
C ALA A 83 12.25 10.44 -12.41
N SER A 84 12.98 9.34 -12.62
CA SER A 84 13.99 8.87 -11.65
C SER A 84 15.14 9.86 -11.43
N LYS A 85 15.48 10.64 -12.46
CA LYS A 85 16.56 11.63 -12.47
C LYS A 85 16.07 13.08 -12.35
N MET A 86 14.76 13.27 -12.27
CA MET A 86 14.14 14.59 -12.26
C MET A 86 14.55 15.35 -10.99
N LYS A 87 15.12 16.54 -11.19
CA LYS A 87 15.33 17.53 -10.13
C LYS A 87 14.30 18.63 -10.29
N TYR A 88 13.63 18.99 -9.20
CA TYR A 88 12.83 20.20 -9.18
C TYR A 88 13.76 21.40 -9.15
N TRP A 89 13.47 22.37 -10.01
CA TRP A 89 14.14 23.66 -9.97
C TRP A 89 13.85 24.35 -8.63
N MET A 90 14.90 24.74 -7.92
CA MET A 90 14.82 25.44 -6.63
C MET A 90 15.64 26.74 -6.66
N GLY A 91 15.80 27.34 -7.84
CA GLY A 91 16.62 28.54 -8.05
C GLY A 91 17.98 28.25 -8.69
N PRO A 92 18.81 29.29 -8.89
CA PRO A 92 20.08 29.20 -9.63
C PRO A 92 21.01 28.07 -9.15
N ASP A 93 21.11 27.88 -7.83
CA ASP A 93 21.99 26.87 -7.21
C ASP A 93 21.45 25.43 -7.25
N SER A 94 20.30 25.22 -7.91
CA SER A 94 19.66 23.91 -7.99
C SER A 94 20.11 23.04 -9.17
N SER A 95 20.87 23.62 -10.11
CA SER A 95 21.54 22.89 -11.20
C SER A 95 22.56 21.88 -10.67
N ASP A 96 23.24 22.23 -9.60
CA ASP A 96 24.37 21.46 -9.10
C ASP A 96 23.95 20.12 -8.50
N GLY A 97 24.85 19.13 -8.64
CA GLY A 97 24.67 17.83 -8.00
C GLY A 97 24.69 17.97 -6.48
N LYS A 98 23.63 17.56 -5.79
CA LYS A 98 23.67 17.52 -4.32
C LYS A 98 24.70 16.47 -3.88
N ARG A 99 25.42 16.72 -2.78
CA ARG A 99 26.48 15.83 -2.25
C ARG A 99 26.04 14.37 -2.08
N TRP A 100 24.77 14.12 -1.74
CA TRP A 100 24.21 12.77 -1.64
C TRP A 100 23.99 12.12 -3.02
N GLN A 101 23.66 12.89 -4.07
CA GLN A 101 23.53 12.38 -5.44
C GLN A 101 24.87 11.95 -6.01
N VAL A 102 25.91 12.78 -5.82
CA VAL A 102 27.26 12.54 -6.36
C VAL A 102 27.91 11.33 -5.69
N ASN A 103 27.71 11.16 -4.38
CA ASN A 103 28.30 10.06 -3.62
C ASN A 103 27.43 8.79 -3.60
N ASN A 104 26.40 8.71 -4.45
CA ASN A 104 25.42 7.62 -4.49
C ASN A 104 24.85 7.25 -3.10
N LYS A 105 24.65 8.26 -2.24
CA LYS A 105 24.10 8.12 -0.89
C LYS A 105 22.59 8.30 -0.92
N LYS A 106 21.89 7.64 0.01
CA LYS A 106 20.45 7.81 0.20
C LYS A 106 20.13 9.29 0.44
N LYS A 107 19.10 9.80 -0.25
CA LYS A 107 18.62 11.17 -0.08
C LYS A 107 18.23 11.40 1.39
N PRO A 108 18.71 12.47 2.03
CA PRO A 108 18.30 12.82 3.39
C PRO A 108 16.82 13.23 3.42
N GLY A 109 16.10 12.82 4.47
CA GLY A 109 14.68 13.11 4.68
C GLY A 109 13.79 11.87 4.65
N ALA A 110 12.47 12.10 4.73
CA ALA A 110 11.49 11.02 4.68
C ALA A 110 11.61 10.23 3.37
N SER A 111 11.51 8.91 3.47
CA SER A 111 11.42 8.04 2.29
C SER A 111 10.13 8.35 1.54
N ARG A 112 10.13 8.20 0.22
CA ARG A 112 8.91 8.36 -0.58
C ARG A 112 7.87 7.32 -0.11
N LYS A 113 6.64 7.77 0.11
CA LYS A 113 5.51 6.92 0.49
C LYS A 113 4.84 6.26 -0.73
N LEU A 114 5.04 6.82 -1.91
CA LEU A 114 4.42 6.39 -3.15
C LEU A 114 5.46 5.89 -4.15
N THR A 115 5.06 4.91 -4.95
CA THR A 115 5.82 4.48 -6.13
C THR A 115 5.66 5.51 -7.26
N PHE A 116 6.59 5.50 -8.23
CA PHE A 116 6.48 6.38 -9.40
C PHE A 116 5.18 6.15 -10.18
N PHE A 117 4.72 4.89 -10.24
CA PHE A 117 3.48 4.57 -10.93
C PHE A 117 2.26 5.11 -10.19
N GLU A 118 2.22 5.01 -8.85
CA GLU A 118 1.17 5.62 -8.03
C GLU A 118 1.14 7.15 -8.21
N GLU A 119 2.29 7.82 -8.15
CA GLU A 119 2.41 9.27 -8.38
C GLU A 119 1.87 9.65 -9.78
N PHE A 120 2.18 8.84 -10.79
CA PHE A 120 1.67 9.01 -12.15
C PHE A 120 0.15 8.85 -12.21
N VAL A 121 -0.42 7.81 -11.59
CA VAL A 121 -1.87 7.58 -11.53
C VAL A 121 -2.60 8.72 -10.81
N ILE A 122 -2.07 9.19 -9.67
CA ILE A 122 -2.63 10.36 -8.95
C ILE A 122 -2.64 11.59 -9.86
N THR A 123 -1.54 11.81 -10.60
CA THR A 123 -1.41 12.96 -11.49
C THR A 123 -2.47 12.91 -12.59
N LEU A 124 -2.67 11.75 -13.22
CA LEU A 124 -3.70 11.56 -14.23
C LEU A 124 -5.11 11.72 -13.66
N LEU A 125 -5.40 11.17 -12.48
CA LEU A 125 -6.68 11.37 -11.80
C LEU A 125 -6.95 12.85 -11.55
N ARG A 126 -5.93 13.59 -11.09
CA ARG A 126 -6.05 15.03 -10.85
C ARG A 126 -6.33 15.80 -12.13
N LEU A 127 -5.60 15.51 -13.21
CA LEU A 127 -5.78 16.15 -14.51
C LEU A 127 -7.13 15.83 -15.13
N ARG A 128 -7.61 14.59 -14.97
CA ARG A 128 -8.85 14.12 -15.60
C ARG A 128 -10.10 14.54 -14.84
N LEU A 129 -10.09 14.42 -13.52
CA LEU A 129 -11.27 14.59 -12.66
C LEU A 129 -11.23 15.91 -11.86
N GLY A 130 -10.13 16.66 -11.91
CA GLY A 130 -9.98 17.91 -11.17
C GLY A 130 -10.00 17.74 -9.65
N LEU A 131 -9.65 16.56 -9.14
CA LEU A 131 -9.73 16.28 -7.70
C LEU A 131 -8.78 17.18 -6.90
N ASN A 132 -9.27 17.66 -5.75
CA ASN A 132 -8.47 18.42 -4.81
C ASN A 132 -7.34 17.55 -4.22
N THR A 133 -6.16 18.13 -4.03
CA THR A 133 -5.01 17.53 -3.34
C THR A 133 -5.41 16.91 -1.99
N TYR A 134 -6.32 17.53 -1.24
CA TYR A 134 -6.80 16.97 0.03
C TYR A 134 -7.46 15.59 -0.16
N VAL A 135 -8.40 15.47 -1.10
CA VAL A 135 -9.08 14.21 -1.41
C VAL A 135 -8.10 13.18 -1.93
N LEU A 136 -7.20 13.57 -2.83
CA LEU A 136 -6.15 12.67 -3.34
C LEU A 136 -5.24 12.16 -2.22
N SER A 137 -4.90 13.02 -1.26
CA SER A 137 -4.05 12.63 -0.13
C SER A 137 -4.71 11.60 0.79
N LEU A 138 -6.03 11.69 0.98
CA LEU A 138 -6.81 10.70 1.72
C LEU A 138 -6.90 9.38 0.95
N LEU A 139 -7.23 9.44 -0.34
CA LEU A 139 -7.37 8.23 -1.17
C LEU A 139 -6.08 7.41 -1.28
N PHE A 140 -4.92 8.08 -1.22
CA PHE A 140 -3.61 7.44 -1.35
C PHE A 140 -2.87 7.28 -0.01
N GLY A 141 -3.51 7.57 1.13
CA GLY A 141 -2.92 7.35 2.45
C GLY A 141 -1.67 8.22 2.73
N VAL A 142 -1.55 9.36 2.05
CA VAL A 142 -0.41 10.28 2.21
C VAL A 142 -0.78 11.55 2.97
N PHE A 143 -2.03 11.66 3.43
CA PHE A 143 -2.48 12.75 4.28
C PHE A 143 -1.66 12.79 5.58
N THR A 144 -1.03 13.92 5.87
CA THR A 144 -0.33 14.17 7.14
C THR A 144 -0.95 15.38 7.80
N VAL A 145 -1.46 15.22 9.02
CA VAL A 145 -1.78 16.36 9.88
C VAL A 145 -0.44 16.87 10.41
N ASN A 146 -0.04 18.06 9.98
CA ASN A 146 1.10 18.73 10.58
C ASN A 146 0.67 19.16 11.99
N ASN A 147 1.18 18.48 13.03
CA ASN A 147 1.12 18.94 14.41
C ASN A 147 2.24 19.94 14.67
#